data_AF-A0A1F9IIL8-F1
#
_entry.id   AF-A0A1F9IIL8-F1
#
_cell.length_a   1.000
_cell.length_b   1.000
_cell.length_c   1.000
_cell.angle_alpha   90.00
_cell.angle_beta   90.00
_cell.angle_gamma   90.00
#
_symmetry.space_group_name_H-M   'P 1'
#
loop_
_entity.id
_entity.type
_entity.pdbx_description
1 polymer ?
#
loop_
_entity_poly.entity_id
_entity_poly.type
_entity_poly.pdbx_seq_one_letter_code
_entity_poly.pdbx_strand_id
1 'polypeptide(L)'
;MGFPKKDKKKLLGFTLIELMVVIAILATIAAVLIPRFVRHRLQLKQAECRQSLTEILEAEHSFYNQHGSYTNDLRQLGWTPKGTPRYLYGFFDAPDDIPHTTADPAIISNCNSPPCYSTKLMTKGEKGPLYGPLTPQDLPHTTHAKDLTFKVGCVAQITNDSRLDQATMDQEGHFEPLIQFYP
;
A
#
# COMPACT_ATOMS: atom_id res chain seq x y z
N MET A 1 6.91 36.27 -69.25
CA MET A 1 6.43 35.23 -68.31
C MET A 1 7.40 35.20 -67.14
N GLY A 2 7.08 35.90 -66.04
CA GLY A 2 7.97 36.06 -64.90
C GLY A 2 7.78 34.92 -63.90
N PHE A 3 8.86 34.21 -63.57
CA PHE A 3 8.83 33.12 -62.60
C PHE A 3 8.75 33.67 -61.16
N PRO A 4 7.85 33.15 -60.30
CA PRO A 4 7.74 33.59 -58.93
C PRO A 4 8.97 33.20 -58.11
N LYS A 5 9.61 34.17 -57.44
CA LYS A 5 10.73 33.91 -56.52
C LYS A 5 10.18 33.28 -55.23
N LYS A 6 10.65 32.07 -54.93
CA LYS A 6 10.31 31.32 -53.72
C LYS A 6 11.04 31.97 -52.53
N ASP A 7 10.31 32.61 -51.63
CA ASP A 7 10.87 33.20 -50.42
C ASP A 7 11.49 32.10 -49.55
N LYS A 8 12.82 32.16 -49.38
CA LYS A 8 13.54 31.25 -48.48
C LYS A 8 13.21 31.66 -47.05
N LYS A 9 12.35 30.88 -46.37
CA LYS A 9 12.14 31.02 -44.93
C LYS A 9 13.49 30.87 -44.23
N LYS A 10 13.94 31.91 -43.53
CA LYS A 10 15.16 31.85 -42.72
C LYS A 10 14.92 30.84 -41.59
N LEU A 11 15.67 29.75 -41.59
CA LEU A 11 15.76 28.87 -40.43
C LEU A 11 16.54 29.63 -39.35
N LEU A 12 15.85 30.05 -38.30
CA LEU A 12 16.47 30.62 -37.11
C LEU A 12 17.12 29.45 -36.35
N GLY A 13 18.45 29.41 -36.33
CA GLY A 13 19.20 28.41 -35.57
C GLY A 13 19.26 28.80 -34.09
N PHE A 14 19.11 27.82 -33.21
CA PHE A 14 19.28 27.98 -31.76
C PHE A 14 20.76 28.24 -31.45
N THR A 15 21.04 29.19 -30.56
CA THR A 15 22.44 29.45 -30.16
C THR A 15 22.88 28.42 -29.11
N LEU A 16 24.17 28.04 -29.11
CA LEU A 16 24.71 27.09 -28.14
C LEU A 16 24.57 27.60 -26.71
N ILE A 17 24.72 28.91 -26.51
CA ILE A 17 24.57 29.57 -25.20
C ILE A 17 23.13 29.54 -24.68
N GLU A 18 22.15 29.70 -25.56
CA GLU A 18 20.73 29.63 -25.21
C GLU A 18 20.37 28.23 -24.68
N LEU A 19 20.93 27.19 -25.29
CA LEU A 19 20.79 25.83 -24.77
C LEU A 19 21.50 25.64 -23.42
N MET A 20 22.69 26.20 -23.23
CA MET A 20 23.45 26.06 -21.97
C MET A 20 22.72 26.67 -20.77
N VAL A 21 22.12 27.85 -20.92
CA VAL A 21 21.37 28.49 -19.83
C VAL A 21 20.11 27.69 -19.47
N VAL A 22 19.42 27.13 -20.47
CA VAL A 22 18.22 26.32 -20.24
C VAL A 22 18.55 25.05 -19.46
N ILE A 23 19.58 24.31 -19.85
CA ILE A 23 19.98 23.10 -19.10
C ILE A 23 20.46 23.43 -17.70
N ALA A 24 21.10 24.58 -17.49
CA ALA A 24 21.53 25.03 -16.16
C ALA A 24 20.31 25.25 -15.24
N ILE A 25 19.27 25.93 -15.72
CA ILE A 25 18.04 26.16 -14.95
C ILE A 25 17.31 24.85 -14.68
N LEU A 26 17.18 23.97 -15.69
CA LEU A 26 16.54 22.66 -15.53
C LEU A 26 17.29 21.77 -14.51
N ALA A 27 18.62 21.80 -14.51
CA ALA A 27 19.43 21.07 -13.55
C ALA A 27 19.21 21.57 -12.11
N THR A 28 19.13 22.88 -11.90
CA THR A 28 18.83 23.46 -10.57
C THR A 28 17.45 23.06 -10.07
N ILE A 29 16.42 23.09 -10.94
CA ILE A 29 15.06 22.67 -10.57
C ILE A 29 15.03 21.17 -10.25
N ALA A 30 15.62 20.34 -11.12
CA ALA A 30 15.64 18.89 -10.95
C ALA A 30 16.33 18.46 -9.65
N ALA A 31 17.43 19.13 -9.26
CA ALA A 31 18.18 18.82 -8.05
C ALA A 31 17.33 18.92 -6.78
N VAL A 32 16.40 19.88 -6.69
CA VAL A 32 15.50 20.04 -5.55
C VAL A 32 14.22 19.21 -5.71
N LEU A 33 13.72 19.05 -6.92
CA LEU A 33 12.44 18.40 -7.21
C LEU A 33 12.49 16.88 -7.02
N ILE A 34 13.54 16.21 -7.49
CA ILE A 34 13.67 14.75 -7.46
C ILE A 34 13.56 14.17 -6.03
N PRO A 35 14.34 14.61 -5.03
CA PRO A 35 14.26 14.04 -3.68
C PRO A 35 12.89 14.29 -3.03
N ARG A 36 12.28 15.45 -3.29
CA ARG A 36 10.93 15.78 -2.78
C ARG A 36 9.87 14.87 -3.37
N PHE A 37 9.96 14.58 -4.67
CA PHE A 37 9.01 13.71 -5.36
C PHE A 37 9.07 12.26 -4.84
N VAL A 38 10.26 11.74 -4.55
CA VAL A 38 10.43 10.40 -3.96
C VAL A 38 9.73 10.32 -2.60
N ARG A 39 9.91 11.32 -1.73
CA ARG A 39 9.23 11.38 -0.43
C ARG A 39 7.71 11.44 -0.56
N HIS A 40 7.20 12.26 -1.48
CA HIS A 40 5.77 12.38 -1.69
C HIS A 40 5.14 11.06 -2.16
N ARG A 41 5.83 10.30 -3.02
CA ARG A 41 5.37 8.97 -3.42
C ARG A 41 5.26 8.00 -2.24
N LEU A 42 6.19 8.04 -1.30
CA LEU A 42 6.13 7.19 -0.10
C LEU A 42 4.96 7.58 0.81
N GLN A 43 4.73 8.88 0.99
CA GLN A 43 3.59 9.39 1.75
C GLN A 43 2.24 8.98 1.14
N LEU A 44 2.12 9.01 -0.19
CA LEU A 44 0.91 8.54 -0.88
C LEU A 44 0.65 7.04 -0.64
N LYS A 45 1.71 6.22 -0.65
CA LYS A 45 1.60 4.80 -0.33
C LYS A 45 1.15 4.60 1.12
N GLN A 46 1.73 5.34 2.06
CA GLN A 46 1.32 5.30 3.46
C GLN A 46 -0.15 5.72 3.65
N ALA A 47 -0.59 6.74 2.91
CA ALA A 47 -1.99 7.18 2.92
C ALA A 47 -2.95 6.09 2.45
N GLU A 48 -2.55 5.25 1.48
CA GLU A 48 -3.34 4.10 1.01
C GLU A 48 -3.55 3.05 2.11
N CYS A 49 -2.48 2.67 2.82
CA CYS A 49 -2.63 1.75 3.96
C CYS A 49 -3.48 2.40 5.06
N ARG A 50 -3.20 3.65 5.45
CA ARG A 50 -3.98 4.35 6.48
C ARG A 50 -5.46 4.39 6.13
N GLN A 51 -5.81 4.76 4.91
CA GLN A 51 -7.19 4.80 4.44
C GLN A 51 -7.85 3.42 4.52
N SER A 52 -7.16 2.38 4.06
CA SER A 52 -7.68 1.00 4.11
C SER A 52 -7.90 0.52 5.55
N LEU A 53 -6.98 0.82 6.47
CA LEU A 53 -7.14 0.50 7.89
C LEU A 53 -8.30 1.29 8.53
N THR A 54 -8.52 2.55 8.12
CA THR A 54 -9.69 3.33 8.56
C THR A 54 -11.00 2.71 8.08
N GLU A 55 -11.05 2.22 6.84
CA GLU A 55 -12.24 1.52 6.33
C GLU A 55 -12.53 0.23 7.11
N ILE A 56 -11.49 -0.51 7.51
CA ILE A 56 -11.63 -1.70 8.37
C ILE A 56 -12.13 -1.30 9.76
N LEU A 57 -11.59 -0.21 10.33
CA LEU A 57 -12.01 0.30 11.63
C LEU A 57 -13.48 0.71 11.66
N GLU A 58 -13.94 1.43 10.64
CA GLU A 58 -15.36 1.79 10.50
C GLU A 58 -16.24 0.54 10.39
N ALA A 59 -15.79 -0.47 9.66
CA ALA A 59 -16.49 -1.73 9.53
C ALA A 59 -16.54 -2.49 10.87
N GLU A 60 -15.45 -2.53 11.64
CA GLU A 60 -15.40 -3.11 12.99
C GLU A 60 -16.36 -2.39 13.95
N HIS A 61 -16.38 -1.05 13.95
CA HIS A 61 -17.31 -0.29 14.79
C HIS A 61 -18.77 -0.57 14.41
N SER A 62 -19.07 -0.66 13.12
CA SER A 62 -20.39 -1.06 12.62
C SER A 62 -20.75 -2.49 13.05
N PHE A 63 -19.80 -3.42 13.01
CA PHE A 63 -19.98 -4.80 13.42
C PHE A 63 -20.24 -4.90 14.93
N TYR A 64 -19.47 -4.18 15.75
CA TYR A 64 -19.64 -4.09 17.20
C TYR A 64 -21.03 -3.57 17.57
N ASN A 65 -21.53 -2.53 16.87
CA ASN A 65 -22.88 -2.00 17.10
C ASN A 65 -23.99 -3.03 16.83
N GLN A 66 -23.75 -4.03 16.00
CA GLN A 66 -24.73 -5.06 15.63
C GLN A 66 -24.61 -6.33 16.48
N HIS A 67 -23.38 -6.74 16.83
CA HIS A 67 -23.11 -8.03 17.48
C HIS A 67 -22.61 -7.90 18.92
N GLY A 68 -22.23 -6.69 19.36
CA GLY A 68 -21.71 -6.43 20.71
C GLY A 68 -20.26 -6.87 20.95
N SER A 69 -19.56 -7.32 19.90
CA SER A 69 -18.17 -7.77 19.95
C SER A 69 -17.43 -7.39 18.66
N TYR A 70 -16.12 -7.18 18.74
CA TYR A 70 -15.27 -7.04 17.56
C TYR A 70 -14.95 -8.40 16.94
N THR A 71 -14.61 -8.43 15.67
CA THR A 71 -14.18 -9.65 14.99
C THR A 71 -12.70 -9.55 14.57
N ASN A 72 -12.15 -10.67 14.13
CA ASN A 72 -10.84 -10.74 13.47
C ASN A 72 -11.00 -11.24 12.02
N ASP A 73 -12.25 -11.39 11.56
CA ASP A 73 -12.59 -11.86 10.23
C ASP A 73 -13.06 -10.70 9.35
N LEU A 74 -12.19 -10.26 8.44
CA LEU A 74 -12.49 -9.20 7.46
C LEU A 74 -13.71 -9.52 6.58
N ARG A 75 -14.11 -10.80 6.43
CA ARG A 75 -15.31 -11.18 5.67
C ARG A 75 -16.59 -10.85 6.42
N GLN A 76 -16.59 -11.01 7.74
CA GLN A 76 -17.72 -10.64 8.59
C GLN A 76 -17.92 -9.12 8.60
N LEU A 77 -16.83 -8.38 8.42
CA LEU A 77 -16.86 -6.94 8.22
C LEU A 77 -17.37 -6.52 6.83
N GLY A 78 -17.44 -7.44 5.87
CA GLY A 78 -17.78 -7.13 4.48
C GLY A 78 -16.76 -6.22 3.79
N TRP A 79 -15.53 -6.11 4.34
CA TRP A 79 -14.49 -5.25 3.79
C TRP A 79 -13.70 -5.97 2.70
N THR A 80 -13.40 -5.24 1.62
CA THR A 80 -12.53 -5.72 0.54
C THR A 80 -11.62 -4.60 0.06
N PRO A 81 -10.33 -4.88 -0.22
CA PRO A 81 -9.43 -3.87 -0.74
C PRO A 81 -9.86 -3.39 -2.12
N LYS A 82 -9.70 -2.09 -2.37
CA LYS A 82 -10.02 -1.47 -3.67
C LYS A 82 -8.91 -1.74 -4.68
N GLY A 83 -9.28 -2.18 -5.89
CA GLY A 83 -8.34 -2.34 -7.00
C GLY A 83 -7.30 -3.44 -6.75
N THR A 84 -6.03 -3.15 -7.05
CA THR A 84 -4.90 -4.04 -6.78
C THR A 84 -4.22 -3.62 -5.48
N PRO A 85 -4.44 -4.33 -4.35
CA PRO A 85 -3.86 -3.95 -3.07
C PRO A 85 -2.33 -4.05 -3.11
N ARG A 86 -1.65 -3.00 -2.66
CA ARG A 86 -0.19 -3.03 -2.46
C ARG A 86 0.21 -3.67 -1.13
N TYR A 87 -0.66 -3.59 -0.14
CA TYR A 87 -0.44 -4.11 1.20
C TYR A 87 -1.26 -5.37 1.43
N LEU A 88 -0.69 -6.27 2.22
CA LEU A 88 -1.42 -7.28 2.95
C LEU A 88 -2.05 -6.61 4.17
N TYR A 89 -3.32 -6.89 4.46
CA TYR A 89 -4.06 -6.33 5.60
C TYR A 89 -4.52 -7.45 6.53
N GLY A 90 -4.87 -7.14 7.78
CA GLY A 90 -5.59 -8.08 8.65
C GLY A 90 -4.98 -8.22 10.04
N PHE A 91 -5.16 -9.40 10.61
CA PHE A 91 -4.87 -9.72 12.01
C PHE A 91 -3.92 -10.93 12.10
N PHE A 92 -2.88 -10.80 12.92
CA PHE A 92 -1.84 -11.76 13.27
C PHE A 92 -2.18 -12.61 14.53
N ASP A 93 -2.50 -12.02 15.69
CA ASP A 93 -2.79 -12.76 16.94
C ASP A 93 -4.31 -12.96 17.16
N ALA A 94 -4.95 -13.78 16.33
CA ALA A 94 -6.34 -14.19 16.54
C ALA A 94 -6.43 -15.25 17.68
N PRO A 95 -7.26 -15.05 18.72
CA PRO A 95 -7.32 -15.92 19.90
C PRO A 95 -7.88 -17.34 19.66
N ASP A 96 -8.32 -17.68 18.45
CA ASP A 96 -9.00 -18.94 18.14
C ASP A 96 -8.08 -20.07 17.60
N ASP A 97 -6.74 -19.94 17.69
CA ASP A 97 -5.79 -20.96 17.19
C ASP A 97 -6.06 -21.37 15.73
N ILE A 98 -6.65 -20.50 14.91
CA ILE A 98 -6.94 -20.80 13.50
C ILE A 98 -5.64 -20.62 12.71
N PRO A 99 -5.01 -21.68 12.18
CA PRO A 99 -3.68 -21.56 11.59
C PRO A 99 -3.68 -20.63 10.37
N HIS A 100 -2.93 -19.53 10.39
CA HIS A 100 -2.79 -18.63 9.23
C HIS A 100 -1.88 -19.19 8.11
N THR A 101 -2.09 -20.44 7.71
CA THR A 101 -1.32 -21.12 6.67
C THR A 101 -2.30 -22.01 5.89
N THR A 102 -2.31 -22.12 4.56
CA THR A 102 -1.22 -22.16 3.59
C THR A 102 -1.68 -21.74 2.19
N ALA A 103 -0.69 -21.47 1.34
CA ALA A 103 -0.80 -21.14 -0.07
C ALA A 103 -1.36 -22.29 -0.93
N ASP A 104 -2.60 -22.18 -1.45
CA ASP A 104 -3.01 -22.91 -2.65
C ASP A 104 -4.27 -22.29 -3.30
N PRO A 105 -4.36 -22.09 -4.62
CA PRO A 105 -5.45 -21.36 -5.25
C PRO A 105 -6.69 -22.19 -5.63
N ALA A 106 -6.91 -23.39 -5.09
CA ALA A 106 -7.89 -24.36 -5.62
C ALA A 106 -8.85 -25.03 -4.60
N ILE A 107 -9.22 -24.41 -3.48
CA ILE A 107 -10.27 -24.95 -2.59
C ILE A 107 -11.43 -23.97 -2.50
N ILE A 108 -12.40 -24.14 -3.39
CA ILE A 108 -13.81 -23.79 -3.15
C ILE A 108 -14.45 -25.08 -2.65
N SER A 109 -14.47 -25.30 -1.34
CA SER A 109 -15.44 -26.21 -0.73
C SER A 109 -15.57 -25.88 0.75
N ASN A 110 -16.64 -25.16 1.07
CA ASN A 110 -17.36 -25.23 2.34
C ASN A 110 -16.49 -25.09 3.59
N CYS A 111 -16.41 -23.88 4.14
CA CYS A 111 -15.67 -23.54 5.37
C CYS A 111 -16.27 -24.21 6.63
N ASN A 112 -16.16 -25.54 6.74
CA ASN A 112 -16.65 -26.31 7.90
C ASN A 112 -15.53 -26.91 8.77
N SER A 113 -14.26 -26.64 8.46
CA SER A 113 -13.10 -26.89 9.35
C SER A 113 -11.97 -25.89 9.04
N PRO A 114 -11.25 -25.36 10.06
CA PRO A 114 -10.22 -24.31 9.92
C PRO A 114 -8.96 -24.81 9.18
N PRO A 115 -8.20 -23.98 8.44
CA PRO A 115 -8.21 -22.50 8.38
C PRO A 115 -8.43 -21.89 6.98
N CYS A 116 -9.12 -20.76 6.90
CA CYS A 116 -9.39 -20.09 5.62
C CYS A 116 -9.31 -18.56 5.72
N TYR A 117 -8.10 -18.03 5.97
CA TYR A 117 -7.82 -16.59 6.02
C TYR A 117 -6.73 -16.12 5.05
N SER A 118 -6.61 -16.79 3.92
CA SER A 118 -5.86 -16.27 2.78
C SER A 118 -6.85 -16.14 1.64
N THR A 119 -7.54 -15.01 1.55
CA THR A 119 -8.14 -14.71 0.26
C THR A 119 -6.99 -14.53 -0.72
N LYS A 120 -7.06 -15.25 -1.82
CA LYS A 120 -6.24 -15.11 -3.02
C LYS A 120 -6.25 -13.68 -3.61
N LEU A 121 -6.96 -12.73 -2.98
CA LEU A 121 -6.97 -11.29 -3.21
C LEU A 121 -5.85 -10.55 -2.44
N MET A 122 -5.29 -11.18 -1.41
CA MET A 122 -4.25 -10.63 -0.53
C MET A 122 -2.86 -11.21 -0.82
N THR A 123 -2.79 -12.27 -1.65
CA THR A 123 -1.56 -12.95 -2.07
C THR A 123 -1.14 -12.66 -3.51
N LYS A 124 -1.76 -11.69 -4.19
CA LYS A 124 -1.06 -11.03 -5.29
C LYS A 124 -0.22 -9.87 -4.74
N GLY A 125 0.58 -10.18 -3.71
CA GLY A 125 1.74 -9.38 -3.41
C GLY A 125 2.48 -9.19 -4.72
N GLU A 126 2.70 -7.94 -5.10
CA GLU A 126 3.80 -7.67 -6.01
C GLU A 126 5.00 -8.39 -5.39
N LYS A 127 5.57 -9.34 -6.13
CA LYS A 127 6.79 -10.03 -5.74
C LYS A 127 7.81 -8.94 -5.45
N GLY A 128 8.03 -8.67 -4.18
CA GLY A 128 9.19 -7.95 -3.75
C GLY A 128 10.41 -8.74 -4.18
N PRO A 129 11.37 -8.15 -4.93
CA PRO A 129 12.51 -8.89 -5.49
C PRO A 129 13.38 -9.62 -4.45
N LEU A 130 13.22 -9.29 -3.16
CA LEU A 130 14.12 -9.70 -2.09
C LEU A 130 13.50 -10.66 -1.05
N TYR A 131 12.16 -10.76 -0.91
CA TYR A 131 11.52 -11.49 0.20
C TYR A 131 10.50 -12.57 -0.16
N GLY A 132 10.23 -12.82 -1.45
CA GLY A 132 9.20 -13.80 -1.83
C GLY A 132 7.77 -13.29 -1.58
N PRO A 133 6.74 -14.16 -1.56
CA PRO A 133 5.36 -13.75 -1.32
C PRO A 133 5.15 -13.36 0.15
N LEU A 134 4.52 -12.21 0.40
CA LEU A 134 4.09 -11.80 1.74
C LEU A 134 3.13 -12.83 2.34
N THR A 135 3.33 -13.15 3.61
CA THR A 135 2.54 -14.11 4.37
C THR A 135 1.82 -13.43 5.53
N PRO A 136 0.72 -13.98 6.06
CA PRO A 136 0.08 -13.45 7.26
C PRO A 136 1.02 -13.33 8.46
N GLN A 137 2.10 -14.12 8.51
CA GLN A 137 3.11 -14.04 9.57
C GLN A 137 3.95 -12.75 9.53
N ASP A 138 3.93 -12.04 8.40
CA ASP A 138 4.62 -10.77 8.21
C ASP A 138 3.80 -9.57 8.72
N LEU A 139 2.55 -9.79 9.12
CA LEU A 139 1.74 -8.75 9.77
C LEU A 139 2.29 -8.46 11.17
N PRO A 140 2.21 -7.21 11.62
CA PRO A 140 2.58 -6.86 12.97
C PRO A 140 1.65 -7.50 14.01
N HIS A 141 2.14 -7.66 15.24
CA HIS A 141 1.33 -8.14 16.36
C HIS A 141 0.07 -7.30 16.52
N THR A 142 -1.06 -7.90 16.20
CA THR A 142 -2.39 -7.32 16.33
C THR A 142 -3.12 -8.05 17.44
N THR A 143 -3.50 -7.36 18.48
CA THR A 143 -4.26 -7.95 19.57
C THR A 143 -5.76 -7.85 19.29
N HIS A 144 -6.49 -8.93 19.57
CA HIS A 144 -7.93 -8.90 19.80
C HIS A 144 -8.17 -9.26 21.27
N ALA A 145 -8.56 -8.28 22.08
CA ALA A 145 -9.09 -8.56 23.41
C ALA A 145 -10.59 -8.78 23.25
N LYS A 146 -11.02 -9.99 23.65
CA LYS A 146 -12.32 -10.62 23.38
C LYS A 146 -13.55 -9.69 23.41
N ASP A 147 -13.52 -8.62 24.21
CA ASP A 147 -14.69 -7.76 24.43
C ASP A 147 -14.48 -6.25 24.25
N LEU A 148 -13.25 -5.72 24.04
CA LEU A 148 -13.04 -4.27 24.14
C LEU A 148 -11.90 -3.64 23.34
N THR A 149 -10.98 -4.41 22.75
CA THR A 149 -9.88 -3.80 21.99
C THR A 149 -9.51 -4.62 20.77
N PHE A 150 -9.29 -3.95 19.65
CA PHE A 150 -8.65 -4.55 18.49
C PHE A 150 -7.52 -3.65 17.99
N LYS A 151 -6.52 -4.28 17.39
CA LYS A 151 -5.47 -3.64 16.61
C LYS A 151 -5.45 -4.33 15.26
N VAL A 152 -5.42 -3.60 14.15
CA VAL A 152 -5.35 -4.16 12.79
C VAL A 152 -4.04 -3.73 12.13
N GLY A 153 -3.45 -4.59 11.30
CA GLY A 153 -2.16 -4.38 10.66
C GLY A 153 -2.24 -4.26 9.14
N CYS A 154 -1.24 -3.60 8.56
CA CYS A 154 -0.89 -3.71 7.15
C CYS A 154 0.61 -3.98 6.99
N VAL A 155 1.00 -4.74 5.97
CA VAL A 155 2.40 -4.98 5.61
C VAL A 155 2.59 -4.94 4.09
N ALA A 156 3.66 -4.30 3.64
CA ALA A 156 4.08 -4.29 2.24
C ALA A 156 5.61 -4.18 2.13
N GLN A 157 6.14 -4.35 0.92
CA GLN A 157 7.51 -3.98 0.58
C GLN A 157 7.47 -2.76 -0.35
N ILE A 158 7.55 -1.56 0.23
CA ILE A 158 7.43 -0.29 -0.49
C ILE A 158 8.80 0.19 -0.93
N THR A 159 9.78 0.05 -0.04
CA THR A 159 11.19 0.24 -0.30
C THR A 159 11.74 -1.07 -0.85
N ASN A 160 12.47 -1.02 -1.97
CA ASN A 160 13.11 -2.19 -2.55
C ASN A 160 14.37 -2.57 -1.73
N ASP A 161 14.22 -2.63 -0.40
CA ASP A 161 15.21 -3.01 0.59
C ASP A 161 14.78 -4.32 1.28
N SER A 162 15.63 -4.87 2.14
CA SER A 162 15.35 -6.12 2.84
C SER A 162 14.41 -5.95 4.05
N ARG A 163 13.73 -4.81 4.17
CA ARG A 163 12.84 -4.49 5.29
C ARG A 163 11.40 -4.50 4.80
N LEU A 164 10.50 -4.96 5.67
CA LEU A 164 9.06 -4.85 5.43
C LEU A 164 8.55 -3.53 5.99
N ASP A 165 7.64 -2.88 5.29
CA ASP A 165 6.95 -1.69 5.77
C ASP A 165 5.66 -2.13 6.45
N GLN A 166 5.62 -1.97 7.77
CA GLN A 166 4.48 -2.37 8.61
C GLN A 166 3.85 -1.16 9.27
N ALA A 167 2.53 -1.18 9.39
CA ALA A 167 1.78 -0.23 10.18
C ALA A 167 0.61 -0.91 10.88
N THR A 168 0.20 -0.33 12.00
CA THR A 168 -0.97 -0.75 12.75
C THR A 168 -1.91 0.40 13.02
N MET A 169 -3.18 0.08 13.15
CA MET A 169 -4.21 1.00 13.62
C MET A 169 -4.93 0.36 14.80
N ASP A 170 -5.04 1.09 15.91
CA ASP A 170 -5.89 0.66 17.03
C ASP A 170 -7.35 1.06 16.80
N GLN A 171 -8.23 0.59 17.68
CA GLN A 171 -9.66 0.89 17.66
C GLN A 171 -10.03 2.38 17.82
N GLU A 172 -9.11 3.21 18.31
CA GLU A 172 -9.31 4.66 18.48
C GLU A 172 -8.91 5.42 17.21
N GLY A 173 -8.37 4.71 16.21
CA GLY A 173 -7.88 5.28 14.96
C GLY A 173 -6.45 5.81 15.07
N HIS A 174 -5.73 5.49 16.15
CA HIS A 174 -4.32 5.80 16.28
C HIS A 174 -3.51 4.97 15.29
N PHE A 175 -2.87 5.65 14.34
CA PHE A 175 -2.04 5.03 13.32
C PHE A 175 -0.58 5.01 13.78
N GLU A 176 -0.04 3.83 14.02
CA GLU A 176 1.36 3.60 14.39
C GLU A 176 2.12 2.96 13.23
N PRO A 177 3.03 3.68 12.56
CA PRO A 177 3.99 3.06 11.67
C PRO A 177 5.07 2.35 12.51
N LEU A 178 5.27 1.05 12.30
CA LEU A 178 6.21 0.25 13.11
C LEU A 178 7.64 0.27 12.56
N ILE A 179 7.83 0.66 11.30
CA ILE A 179 9.15 0.82 10.69
C ILE A 179 9.28 2.23 10.13
N GLN A 180 10.45 2.81 10.39
CA GLN A 180 10.77 4.21 10.11
C GLN A 180 10.78 4.45 8.59
N PHE A 181 9.62 4.81 8.05
CA PHE A 181 9.54 5.61 6.83
C PHE A 181 10.53 6.78 7.05
N TYR A 182 11.59 6.82 6.24
CA TYR A 182 12.74 7.72 6.34
C TYR A 182 12.40 9.11 6.94
N PRO A 183 13.23 9.68 7.86
CA PRO A 183 12.90 10.81 8.74
C PRO A 183 12.31 12.05 8.05
#